data_AF-A0A2E5FK13-F1
#
_entry.id   AF-A0A2E5FK13-F1
#
_cell.length_a   1.000
_cell.length_b   1.000
_cell.length_c   1.000
_cell.angle_alpha   90.00
_cell.angle_beta   90.00
_cell.angle_gamma   90.00
#
_symmetry.space_group_name_H-M   'P 1'
#
loop_
_entity.id
_entity.type
_entity.pdbx_description
1 polymer ?
#
loop_
_entity_poly.entity_id
_entity_poly.type
_entity_poly.pdbx_seq_one_letter_code
_entity_poly.pdbx_strand_id
1 'polypeptide(L)'
;MVEATGLPPKDITDADGRSFWPQCLGYGGDPREWIYGYYFPHPYAKKFNDSNNHPEVRYAWDQRYKLYDNGDLYDTQIDVLETKGIDLERASPAVKQARTKLQAALDSYPVQGAQIDHEKVRGIYQSK
;
A
#
# COMPACT_ATOMS: atom_id res chain seq x y z
N MET A 1 -1.96 -18.45 10.09
CA MET A 1 -2.06 -19.13 11.40
C MET A 1 -3.24 -20.09 11.45
N VAL A 2 -4.46 -19.66 11.13
CA VAL A 2 -5.66 -20.54 11.10
C VAL A 2 -5.43 -21.83 10.29
N GLU A 3 -4.98 -21.71 9.04
CA GLU A 3 -4.72 -22.88 8.18
C GLU A 3 -3.61 -23.79 8.74
N ALA A 4 -2.52 -23.20 9.23
CA ALA A 4 -1.40 -23.95 9.81
C ALA A 4 -1.78 -24.75 11.07
N THR A 5 -2.80 -24.30 11.81
CA THR A 5 -3.31 -24.98 13.01
C THR A 5 -4.33 -26.08 12.72
N GLY A 6 -4.76 -26.26 11.46
CA GLY A 6 -5.80 -27.24 11.10
C GLY A 6 -7.20 -26.92 11.64
N LEU A 7 -7.41 -25.68 12.09
CA LEU A 7 -8.73 -25.21 12.53
C LEU A 7 -9.67 -25.09 11.31
N PRO A 8 -10.97 -25.33 11.48
CA PRO A 8 -11.92 -25.14 10.39
C PRO A 8 -11.86 -23.69 9.90
N PRO A 9 -11.94 -23.45 8.57
CA PRO A 9 -12.01 -22.10 8.04
C PRO A 9 -13.20 -21.37 8.67
N LYS A 10 -12.94 -20.20 9.23
CA LYS A 10 -14.03 -19.29 9.59
C LYS A 10 -14.53 -18.67 8.29
N ASP A 11 -15.85 -18.60 8.13
CA ASP A 11 -16.47 -17.90 7.00
C ASP A 11 -16.26 -16.40 7.22
N ILE A 12 -15.17 -15.88 6.67
CA ILE A 12 -14.78 -14.47 6.74
C ILE A 12 -14.82 -13.94 5.31
N THR A 13 -15.85 -13.18 4.99
CA THR A 13 -16.07 -12.63 3.64
C THR A 13 -15.25 -11.35 3.39
N ASP A 14 -14.69 -10.76 4.44
CA ASP A 14 -13.99 -9.47 4.44
C ASP A 14 -12.50 -9.58 4.81
N ALA A 15 -11.94 -10.79 4.83
CA ALA A 15 -10.52 -10.97 5.11
C ALA A 15 -9.65 -10.49 3.95
N ASP A 16 -8.74 -9.54 4.22
CA ASP A 16 -7.72 -9.11 3.25
C ASP A 16 -6.50 -10.08 3.17
N GLY A 17 -6.34 -10.96 4.17
CA GLY A 17 -5.19 -11.84 4.26
C GLY A 17 -5.28 -13.06 3.34
N ARG A 18 -4.21 -13.34 2.58
CA ARG A 18 -4.03 -14.64 1.90
C ARG A 18 -3.03 -15.49 2.65
N SER A 19 -3.34 -16.78 2.81
CA SER A 19 -2.43 -17.69 3.48
C SER A 19 -1.23 -18.04 2.59
N PHE A 20 -0.04 -18.04 3.19
CA PHE A 20 1.19 -18.53 2.58
C PHE A 20 1.56 -19.94 3.07
N TRP A 21 0.70 -20.57 3.88
CA TRP A 21 0.98 -21.87 4.48
C TRP A 21 1.26 -22.99 3.46
N PRO A 22 0.56 -23.08 2.31
CA PRO A 22 0.89 -24.08 1.28
C PRO A 22 2.34 -24.00 0.82
N GLN A 23 2.91 -22.80 0.71
CA GLN A 23 4.31 -22.59 0.32
C GLN A 23 5.29 -23.10 1.38
N CYS A 24 4.93 -23.01 2.67
CA CYS A 24 5.73 -23.59 3.76
C CYS A 24 5.79 -25.11 3.71
N LEU A 25 4.79 -25.75 3.12
CA LEU A 25 4.72 -27.20 2.91
C LEU A 25 5.35 -27.65 1.57
N GLY A 26 5.87 -26.71 0.78
CA GLY A 26 6.45 -26.98 -0.55
C GLY A 26 5.40 -27.11 -1.67
N TYR A 27 4.13 -26.78 -1.41
CA TYR A 27 3.10 -26.72 -2.44
C TYR A 27 3.04 -25.34 -3.11
N GLY A 28 2.36 -25.28 -4.27
CA GLY A 28 2.01 -24.01 -4.89
C GLY A 28 1.07 -23.19 -4.00
N GLY A 29 1.28 -21.87 -3.96
CA GLY A 29 0.39 -20.93 -3.27
C GLY A 29 -0.38 -20.04 -4.26
N ASP A 30 -1.23 -19.16 -3.73
CA ASP A 30 -1.98 -18.14 -4.48
C ASP A 30 -1.59 -16.72 -4.00
N PRO A 31 -0.37 -16.25 -4.34
CA PRO A 31 0.12 -14.95 -3.88
C PRO A 31 -0.72 -13.80 -4.46
N ARG A 32 -0.86 -12.71 -3.70
CA ARG A 32 -1.51 -11.50 -4.21
C ARG A 32 -0.67 -10.88 -5.32
N GLU A 33 -1.36 -10.31 -6.32
CA GLU A 33 -0.69 -9.57 -7.39
C GLU A 33 -0.12 -8.22 -6.92
N TRP A 34 -0.65 -7.70 -5.83
CA TRP A 34 -0.27 -6.42 -5.20
C TRP A 34 -0.63 -6.44 -3.72
N ILE A 35 -0.02 -5.55 -2.95
CA ILE A 35 -0.37 -5.24 -1.56
C ILE A 35 -0.83 -3.79 -1.44
N TYR A 36 -1.65 -3.52 -0.42
CA TYR A 36 -2.06 -2.18 -0.02
C TYR A 36 -1.44 -1.84 1.33
N GLY A 37 -1.00 -0.60 1.50
CA GLY A 37 -0.49 -0.06 2.76
C GLY A 37 -1.18 1.25 3.12
N TYR A 38 -1.54 1.38 4.39
CA TYR A 38 -2.04 2.60 5.01
C TYR A 38 -1.13 2.97 6.18
N TYR A 39 -0.71 4.23 6.25
CA TYR A 39 0.19 4.71 7.30
C TYR A 39 -0.22 6.11 7.78
N PHE A 40 -0.63 6.21 9.04
CA PHE A 40 -0.86 7.50 9.70
C PHE A 40 -0.64 7.40 11.22
N PRO A 41 0.62 7.31 11.68
CA PRO A 41 0.94 6.95 13.06
C PRO A 41 0.54 8.02 14.09
N HIS A 42 0.53 9.30 13.69
CA HIS A 42 0.32 10.44 14.59
C HIS A 42 -0.61 11.50 13.99
N PRO A 43 -1.92 11.20 13.89
CA PRO A 43 -2.89 11.99 13.13
C PRO A 43 -3.13 13.40 13.68
N TYR A 44 -3.01 13.58 14.99
CA TYR A 44 -3.38 14.84 15.67
C TYR A 44 -2.19 15.74 16.00
N ALA A 45 -1.03 15.44 15.44
CA ALA A 45 0.16 16.18 15.78
C ALA A 45 0.28 17.50 15.01
N LYS A 46 1.05 18.42 15.61
CA LYS A 46 1.07 19.83 15.21
C LYS A 46 1.76 20.10 13.87
N LYS A 47 2.64 19.20 13.42
CA LYS A 47 3.40 19.30 12.17
C LYS A 47 3.61 17.90 11.59
N PHE A 48 3.57 17.76 10.28
CA PHE A 48 3.98 16.52 9.61
C PHE A 48 5.39 16.67 9.05
N ASN A 49 6.02 15.54 8.71
CA ASN A 49 7.37 15.47 8.13
C ASN A 49 8.52 15.67 9.14
N ASP A 50 8.34 15.20 10.38
CA ASP A 50 9.42 15.03 11.35
C ASP A 50 9.62 13.54 11.72
N SER A 51 10.69 13.20 12.43
CA SER A 51 11.05 11.81 12.75
C SER A 51 10.02 11.06 13.61
N ASN A 52 9.14 11.79 14.28
CA ASN A 52 8.09 11.26 15.15
C ASN A 52 6.71 11.57 14.59
N ASN A 53 6.59 12.14 13.38
CA ASN A 53 5.34 12.67 12.89
C ASN A 53 5.24 12.67 11.36
N HIS A 54 4.38 11.80 10.85
CA HIS A 54 4.25 11.53 9.42
C HIS A 54 2.86 11.91 8.90
N PRO A 55 2.76 12.42 7.66
CA PRO A 55 1.48 12.63 7.02
C PRO A 55 0.74 11.29 6.85
N GLU A 56 -0.57 11.38 6.62
CA GLU A 56 -1.35 10.25 6.16
C GLU A 56 -0.90 9.86 4.76
N VAL A 57 -0.54 8.59 4.57
CA VAL A 57 -0.04 8.06 3.31
C VAL A 57 -0.70 6.73 3.01
N ARG A 58 -1.07 6.54 1.74
CA ARG A 58 -1.54 5.26 1.22
C ARG A 58 -0.74 4.88 -0.01
N TYR A 59 -0.51 3.60 -0.20
CA TYR A 59 0.17 3.10 -1.38
C TYR A 59 -0.32 1.71 -1.77
N ALA A 60 -0.21 1.41 -3.06
CA ALA A 60 -0.29 0.06 -3.60
C ALA A 60 1.06 -0.32 -4.20
N TRP A 61 1.47 -1.58 -3.99
CA TRP A 61 2.77 -2.07 -4.43
C TRP A 61 2.63 -3.47 -5.01
N ASP A 62 3.15 -3.70 -6.22
CA ASP A 62 3.32 -5.06 -6.77
C ASP A 62 4.79 -5.52 -6.69
N GLN A 63 5.17 -6.57 -7.40
CA GLN A 63 6.55 -7.10 -7.38
C GLN A 63 7.62 -6.10 -7.87
N ARG A 64 7.22 -5.00 -8.52
CA ARG A 64 8.16 -4.06 -9.15
C ARG A 64 7.81 -2.59 -8.95
N TYR A 65 6.53 -2.23 -9.01
CA TYR A 65 6.10 -0.84 -9.01
C TYR A 65 5.31 -0.51 -7.76
N LYS A 66 5.64 0.63 -7.16
CA LYS A 66 4.94 1.18 -6.01
C LYS A 66 4.31 2.52 -6.37
N LEU A 67 3.00 2.62 -6.18
CA LEU A 67 2.19 3.80 -6.45
C LEU A 67 1.70 4.37 -5.13
N TYR A 68 2.02 5.64 -4.88
CA TYR A 68 1.49 6.42 -3.78
C TYR A 68 0.18 7.11 -4.18
N ASP A 69 -0.66 7.44 -3.20
CA ASP A 69 -1.94 8.12 -3.43
C ASP A 69 -1.82 9.56 -3.92
N ASN A 70 -0.64 10.19 -3.75
CA ASN A 70 -0.30 11.46 -4.38
C ASN A 70 -0.01 11.34 -5.90
N GLY A 71 0.03 10.11 -6.44
CA GLY A 71 0.26 9.80 -7.85
C GLY A 71 1.70 9.43 -8.20
N ASP A 72 2.65 9.54 -7.26
CA ASP A 72 4.05 9.18 -7.50
C ASP A 72 4.20 7.67 -7.69
N LEU A 73 4.86 7.28 -8.77
CA LEU A 73 5.13 5.89 -9.14
C LEU A 73 6.64 5.64 -9.17
N TYR A 74 7.08 4.56 -8.52
CA TYR A 74 8.48 4.17 -8.44
C TYR A 74 8.69 2.74 -8.93
N ASP A 75 9.86 2.47 -9.51
CA ASP A 75 10.33 1.11 -9.84
C ASP A 75 11.26 0.61 -8.73
N THR A 76 10.71 -0.16 -7.80
CA THR A 76 11.40 -0.63 -6.59
C THR A 76 12.47 -1.69 -6.88
N GLN A 77 12.56 -2.23 -8.11
CA GLN A 77 13.62 -3.17 -8.48
C GLN A 77 14.93 -2.46 -8.83
N ILE A 78 14.85 -1.22 -9.34
CA ILE A 78 16.04 -0.45 -9.75
C ILE A 78 16.26 0.80 -8.87
N ASP A 79 15.24 1.25 -8.15
CA ASP A 79 15.27 2.39 -7.22
C ASP A 79 14.60 2.01 -5.91
N VAL A 80 15.28 1.16 -5.14
CA VAL A 80 14.80 0.66 -3.83
C VAL A 80 14.52 1.80 -2.84
N LEU A 81 15.22 2.93 -2.97
CA LEU A 81 15.08 4.10 -2.08
C LEU A 81 14.02 5.10 -2.56
N GLU A 82 13.33 4.83 -3.68
CA GLU A 82 12.22 5.64 -4.19
C GLU A 82 12.61 7.12 -4.40
N THR A 83 13.81 7.32 -4.93
CA THR A 83 14.40 8.66 -5.15
C THR A 83 14.04 9.27 -6.51
N LYS A 84 13.58 8.46 -7.46
CA LYS A 84 13.32 8.86 -8.85
C LYS A 84 11.91 8.42 -9.27
N GLY A 85 10.96 9.35 -9.17
CA GLY A 85 9.61 9.15 -9.68
C GLY A 85 9.62 8.92 -11.19
N ILE A 86 8.74 8.03 -11.66
CA ILE A 86 8.60 7.73 -13.08
C ILE A 86 7.74 8.81 -13.75
N ASP A 87 8.31 9.46 -14.77
CA ASP A 87 7.56 10.34 -15.67
C ASP A 87 6.59 9.51 -16.53
N LEU A 88 5.30 9.62 -16.20
CA LEU A 88 4.24 8.86 -16.86
C LEU A 88 4.01 9.27 -18.31
N GLU A 89 4.33 10.50 -18.71
CA GLU A 89 4.19 10.92 -20.11
C GLU A 89 5.17 10.16 -20.99
N ARG A 90 6.37 9.91 -20.48
CA ARG A 90 7.47 9.21 -21.16
C ARG A 90 7.53 7.71 -20.85
N ALA A 91 6.71 7.23 -19.93
CA ALA A 91 6.69 5.84 -19.51
C ALA A 91 6.25 4.89 -20.62
N SER A 92 6.80 3.67 -20.60
CA SER A 92 6.40 2.62 -21.53
C SER A 92 4.95 2.18 -21.29
N PRO A 93 4.27 1.57 -22.29
CA PRO A 93 2.92 1.04 -22.10
C PRO A 93 2.79 0.06 -20.92
N ALA A 94 3.82 -0.75 -20.67
CA ALA A 94 3.83 -1.71 -19.55
C ALA A 94 3.80 -1.00 -18.18
N VAL A 95 4.55 0.09 -18.02
CA VAL A 95 4.53 0.89 -16.79
C VAL A 95 3.17 1.55 -16.60
N LYS A 96 2.58 2.09 -17.68
CA LYS A 96 1.23 2.67 -17.64
C LYS A 96 0.18 1.63 -17.23
N GLN A 97 0.30 0.40 -17.72
CA GLN A 97 -0.57 -0.70 -17.33
C GLN A 97 -0.40 -1.08 -15.85
N ALA A 98 0.84 -1.15 -15.35
CA ALA A 98 1.11 -1.40 -13.94
C ALA A 98 0.50 -0.31 -13.05
N ARG A 99 0.64 0.97 -13.44
CA ARG A 99 -0.01 2.09 -12.76
C ARG A 99 -1.52 1.92 -12.71
N THR A 100 -2.17 1.58 -13.82
CA THR A 100 -3.63 1.37 -13.85
C THR A 100 -4.06 0.24 -12.91
N LYS A 101 -3.33 -0.87 -12.89
CA LYS A 101 -3.59 -1.99 -11.96
C LYS A 101 -3.46 -1.55 -10.49
N LEU A 102 -2.40 -0.82 -10.16
CA LEU A 102 -2.16 -0.35 -8.80
C LEU A 102 -3.13 0.76 -8.38
N GLN A 103 -3.57 1.61 -9.31
CA GLN A 103 -4.60 2.60 -9.06
C GLN A 103 -5.93 1.92 -8.72
N ALA A 104 -6.33 0.89 -9.48
CA ALA A 104 -7.54 0.12 -9.18
C ALA A 104 -7.46 -0.54 -7.79
N ALA A 105 -6.27 -0.99 -7.38
CA ALA A 105 -6.05 -1.48 -6.03
C ALA A 105 -6.22 -0.37 -4.98
N LEU A 106 -5.59 0.80 -5.16
CA LEU A 106 -5.77 1.95 -4.26
C LEU A 106 -7.22 2.39 -4.12
N ASP A 107 -7.95 2.43 -5.23
CA ASP A 107 -9.35 2.88 -5.30
C ASP A 107 -10.31 1.89 -4.64
N SER A 108 -9.89 0.63 -4.45
CA SER A 108 -10.67 -0.40 -3.75
C SER A 108 -10.64 -0.27 -2.22
N TYR A 109 -9.74 0.56 -1.67
CA TYR A 109 -9.61 0.81 -0.24
C TYR A 109 -10.08 2.23 0.14
N PRO A 110 -10.41 2.48 1.42
CA PRO A 110 -10.81 3.80 1.89
C PRO A 110 -9.82 4.91 1.53
N VAL A 111 -10.35 6.09 1.19
CA VAL A 111 -9.57 7.28 0.81
C VAL A 111 -8.77 7.89 1.97
N GLN A 112 -9.13 7.56 3.20
CA GLN A 112 -8.52 8.02 4.44
C GLN A 112 -8.89 7.07 5.59
N GLY A 113 -8.23 7.21 6.73
CA GLY A 113 -8.45 6.39 7.92
C GLY A 113 -9.86 6.55 8.48
N ALA A 114 -10.69 5.52 8.35
CA ALA A 114 -12.09 5.55 8.77
C ALA A 114 -12.32 5.83 10.27
N GLN A 115 -11.29 5.66 11.10
CA GLN A 115 -11.34 5.91 12.55
C GLN A 115 -10.64 7.21 12.98
N ILE A 116 -10.25 8.05 12.02
CA ILE A 116 -9.58 9.32 12.27
C ILE A 116 -10.60 10.46 12.23
N ASP A 117 -10.56 11.32 13.26
CA ASP A 117 -11.31 12.56 13.27
C ASP A 117 -10.53 13.64 12.49
N HIS A 118 -10.80 13.75 11.19
CA HIS A 118 -10.07 14.66 10.31
C HIS A 118 -10.29 16.14 10.63
N GLU A 119 -11.34 16.51 11.38
CA GLU A 119 -11.53 17.89 11.85
C GLU A 119 -10.49 18.29 12.91
N LYS A 120 -9.93 17.29 13.62
CA LYS A 120 -8.86 17.48 14.60
C LYS A 120 -7.47 17.35 14.01
N VAL A 121 -7.35 16.95 12.75
CA VAL A 121 -6.06 16.88 12.06
C VAL A 121 -5.59 18.30 11.75
N ARG A 122 -4.56 18.76 12.48
CA ARG A 122 -4.03 20.14 12.38
C ARG A 122 -2.62 20.21 11.81
N GLY A 123 -2.01 19.08 11.49
CA GLY A 123 -0.66 19.05 10.95
C GLY A 123 -0.63 19.65 9.54
N ILE A 124 0.37 20.47 9.27
CA ILE A 124 0.62 21.02 7.94
C ILE A 124 1.69 20.15 7.27
N TYR A 125 1.37 19.54 6.14
CA TYR A 125 2.36 18.86 5.30
C TYR A 125 3.10 19.89 4.45
N GLN A 126 4.41 20.02 4.64
CA GLN A 126 5.25 20.80 3.76
C GLN A 126 5.82 19.88 2.69
N SER A 127 5.28 19.97 1.47
CA SER A 127 5.96 19.39 0.30
C SER A 127 7.34 20.01 0.22
N LYS A 128 8.36 19.17 0.04
CA LYS A 128 9.68 19.61 -0.38
C LYS A 128 9.67 20.01 -1.85
#